data_AF-A0AA51H7R9-F1
#
_entry.id   AF-A0AA51H7R9-F1
#
_cell.length_a   1.000
_cell.length_b   1.000
_cell.length_c   1.000
_cell.angle_alpha   90.00
_cell.angle_beta   90.00
_cell.angle_gamma   90.00
#
_symmetry.space_group_name_H-M   'P 1'
#
loop_
_entity.id
_entity.type
_entity.pdbx_description
1 polymer ?
#
loop_
_entity_poly.entity_id
_entity_poly.type
_entity_poly.pdbx_seq_one_letter_code
_entity_poly.pdbx_strand_id
1 'polypeptide(L)'
;MKNVRNDEYVKEVLKIDSEHNKSVIYKGKNVEISSSPDGEHFIIIENPGNYIEPDDMDSKNVRNLKILDRQDNIVYDEIIKSNLQTELEPLGWNNSKFWATFNYAGGRPEFLVLDTEKLQYEVIENNADYFKSELNIRTGWICYSDFPQFRDIDAYNDFLESTKEVNLFLYNVFTNKKIKIATSIAKTFGPKWIDDYTSSIATRKIMKEYHIT
;
A
#
# COMPACT_ATOMS: atom_id res chain seq x y z
N MET A 1 -3.02 -27.06 16.22
CA MET A 1 -2.54 -26.09 15.21
C MET A 1 -1.03 -26.19 15.16
N LYS A 2 -0.46 -26.53 14.01
CA LYS A 2 0.99 -26.45 13.84
C LYS A 2 1.35 -24.95 13.82
N ASN A 3 2.15 -24.52 14.79
CA ASN A 3 2.92 -23.28 14.68
C ASN A 3 3.69 -23.38 13.36
N VAL A 4 3.20 -22.70 12.33
CA VAL A 4 4.02 -22.41 11.15
C VAL A 4 5.05 -21.43 11.68
N ARG A 5 6.26 -21.92 11.95
CA ARG A 5 7.41 -21.02 12.07
C ARG A 5 7.49 -20.31 10.72
N ASN A 6 7.12 -19.04 10.66
CA ASN A 6 7.70 -18.18 9.64
C ASN A 6 9.19 -18.24 9.91
N ASP A 7 9.93 -18.90 9.00
CA ASP A 7 11.38 -18.96 9.13
C ASP A 7 11.89 -17.51 9.17
N GLU A 8 12.47 -17.12 10.31
CA GLU A 8 13.04 -15.79 10.50
C GLU A 8 14.08 -15.57 9.38
N TYR A 9 13.80 -14.63 8.48
CA TYR A 9 14.76 -14.27 7.45
C TYR A 9 15.56 -13.05 7.88
N VAL A 10 16.80 -12.96 7.40
CA VAL A 10 17.67 -11.81 7.63
C VAL A 10 17.89 -11.12 6.30
N LYS A 11 17.69 -9.80 6.24
CA LYS A 11 18.14 -8.98 5.11
C LYS A 11 19.28 -8.08 5.55
N GLU A 12 20.18 -7.84 4.62
CA GLU A 12 21.36 -7.00 4.80
C GLU A 12 21.41 -5.98 3.67
N VAL A 13 21.85 -4.76 4.01
CA VAL A 13 22.26 -3.76 3.02
C VAL A 13 23.78 -3.76 3.00
N LEU A 14 24.34 -3.94 1.81
CA LEU A 14 25.78 -3.98 1.58
C LEU A 14 26.23 -2.73 0.84
N LYS A 15 27.29 -2.11 1.32
CA LYS A 15 28.03 -1.07 0.61
C LYS A 15 29.26 -1.70 -0.03
N ILE A 16 29.50 -1.33 -1.28
CA ILE A 16 30.66 -1.78 -2.05
C ILE A 16 31.50 -0.54 -2.35
N ASP A 17 32.76 -0.54 -1.92
CA ASP A 17 33.69 0.55 -2.17
C ASP A 17 34.32 0.47 -3.58
N SER A 18 35.16 1.45 -3.93
CA SER A 18 35.87 1.49 -5.22
C SER A 18 36.83 0.32 -5.44
N GLU A 19 37.24 -0.36 -4.38
CA GLU A 19 38.14 -1.52 -4.40
C GLU A 19 37.37 -2.85 -4.41
N HIS A 20 36.04 -2.81 -4.48
CA HIS A 20 35.12 -3.96 -4.40
C HIS A 20 35.08 -4.63 -3.02
N ASN A 21 35.56 -3.98 -1.97
CA ASN A 21 35.35 -4.46 -0.61
C ASN A 21 33.88 -4.26 -0.21
N LYS A 22 33.34 -5.24 0.51
CA LYS A 22 31.95 -5.22 0.97
C LYS A 22 31.90 -4.91 2.46
N SER A 23 31.07 -3.95 2.84
CA SER A 23 30.71 -3.69 4.24
C SER A 23 29.20 -3.78 4.44
N VAL A 24 28.77 -4.36 5.56
CA VAL A 24 27.35 -4.38 5.94
C VAL A 24 27.03 -3.03 6.57
N ILE A 25 26.08 -2.29 5.98
CA ILE A 25 25.63 -0.99 6.51
C ILE A 25 24.29 -1.10 7.26
N TYR A 26 23.54 -2.17 7.02
CA TYR A 26 22.38 -2.52 7.84
C TYR A 26 22.16 -4.03 7.84
N LYS A 27 21.67 -4.57 8.96
CA LYS A 27 21.28 -5.97 9.11
C LYS A 27 20.05 -6.06 10.01
N GLY A 28 18.97 -6.60 9.47
CA GLY A 28 17.70 -6.73 10.18
C GLY A 28 17.09 -8.12 10.01
N LYS A 29 16.43 -8.60 11.06
CA LYS A 29 15.59 -9.80 11.01
C LYS A 29 14.17 -9.40 10.65
N ASN A 30 13.54 -10.14 9.75
CA ASN A 30 12.17 -9.91 9.27
C ASN A 30 11.97 -8.43 8.92
N VAL A 31 12.72 -7.93 7.94
CA VAL A 31 12.64 -6.53 7.52
C VAL A 31 12.28 -6.43 6.05
N GLU A 32 11.52 -5.41 5.68
CA GLU A 32 11.44 -4.95 4.30
C GLU A 32 12.37 -3.76 4.10
N ILE A 33 13.08 -3.74 2.97
CA ILE A 33 14.06 -2.70 2.65
C ILE A 33 13.76 -2.20 1.25
N SER A 34 13.69 -0.88 1.10
CA SER A 34 13.41 -0.22 -0.18
C SER A 34 14.38 0.93 -0.40
N SER A 35 15.04 0.98 -1.56
CA SER A 35 15.88 2.11 -1.95
C SER A 35 15.04 3.21 -2.60
N SER A 36 15.34 4.46 -2.27
CA SER A 36 14.76 5.60 -2.97
C SER A 36 15.19 5.62 -4.44
N PRO A 37 14.37 6.14 -5.36
CA PRO A 37 14.71 6.16 -6.78
C PRO A 37 16.00 6.93 -7.13
N ASP A 38 16.36 7.93 -6.32
CA ASP A 38 17.60 8.71 -6.45
C ASP A 38 18.81 8.04 -5.77
N GLY A 39 18.60 6.99 -4.98
CA GLY A 39 19.62 6.28 -4.23
C GLY A 39 20.15 7.03 -2.99
N GLU A 40 19.50 8.11 -2.58
CA GLU A 40 19.91 8.89 -1.40
C GLU A 40 19.45 8.29 -0.07
N HIS A 41 18.41 7.45 -0.08
CA HIS A 41 17.81 6.89 1.12
C HIS A 41 17.49 5.40 0.98
N PHE A 42 17.57 4.68 2.10
CA PHE A 42 16.91 3.38 2.27
C PHE A 42 15.80 3.49 3.31
N ILE A 43 14.61 3.03 2.95
CA ILE A 43 13.52 2.78 3.89
C ILE A 43 13.65 1.36 4.41
N ILE A 44 13.50 1.21 5.72
CA ILE A 44 13.54 -0.07 6.41
C ILE A 44 12.28 -0.16 7.26
N ILE A 45 11.50 -1.22 7.07
CA ILE A 45 10.31 -1.53 7.88
C ILE A 45 10.61 -2.81 8.66
N GLU A 46 10.56 -2.73 9.99
CA GLU A 46 10.81 -3.88 10.87
C GLU A 46 9.53 -4.68 11.14
N ASN A 47 9.65 -6.01 11.08
CA ASN A 47 8.59 -7.00 11.28
C ASN A 47 7.33 -6.83 10.40
N PRO A 48 7.45 -6.61 9.08
CA PRO A 48 6.28 -6.58 8.20
C PRO A 48 5.64 -7.98 8.11
N GLY A 49 4.31 -8.05 8.15
CA GLY A 49 3.53 -9.27 7.94
C GLY A 49 3.51 -10.28 9.09
N ASN A 50 4.01 -9.93 10.29
CA ASN A 50 3.86 -10.77 11.47
C ASN A 50 2.50 -10.49 12.14
N TYR A 51 1.66 -11.52 12.27
CA TYR A 51 0.45 -11.45 13.10
C TYR A 51 0.86 -11.21 14.55
N ILE A 52 0.46 -10.07 15.10
CA ILE A 52 0.80 -9.68 16.46
C ILE A 52 -0.49 -9.34 17.19
N GLU A 53 -0.63 -9.88 18.40
CA GLU A 53 -1.80 -9.58 19.22
C GLU A 53 -1.88 -8.07 19.47
N PRO A 54 -3.11 -7.49 19.49
CA PRO A 54 -3.32 -6.05 19.68
C PRO A 54 -2.50 -5.41 20.81
N ASP A 55 -2.32 -6.12 21.93
CA ASP A 55 -1.62 -5.63 23.12
C ASP A 55 -0.08 -5.59 22.95
N ASP A 56 0.44 -6.21 21.89
CA ASP A 56 1.88 -6.38 21.62
C ASP A 56 2.39 -5.53 20.44
N MET A 57 1.53 -4.74 19.78
CA MET A 57 1.91 -4.03 18.54
C MET A 57 2.94 -2.93 18.78
N ASP A 58 2.79 -2.13 19.83
CA ASP A 58 3.73 -1.04 20.15
C ASP A 58 4.99 -1.57 20.86
N SER A 59 4.90 -2.70 21.57
CA SER A 59 5.99 -3.25 22.38
C SER A 59 7.01 -4.08 21.59
N LYS A 60 6.65 -4.53 20.36
CA LYS A 60 7.49 -5.38 19.50
C LYS A 60 8.12 -4.67 18.29
N ASN A 61 8.18 -3.33 18.27
CA ASN A 61 8.69 -2.54 17.14
C ASN A 61 8.00 -2.89 15.81
N VAL A 62 6.72 -3.24 15.86
CA VAL A 62 5.93 -3.50 14.67
C VAL A 62 5.65 -2.16 14.03
N ARG A 63 5.89 -2.03 12.73
CA ARG A 63 5.78 -0.74 11.99
C ARG A 63 6.87 0.25 12.34
N ASN A 64 7.98 -0.19 12.95
CA ASN A 64 9.12 0.69 13.10
C ASN A 64 9.69 0.97 11.70
N LEU A 65 9.65 2.24 11.32
CA LEU A 65 10.16 2.73 10.05
C LEU A 65 11.46 3.47 10.33
N LYS A 66 12.53 3.02 9.67
CA LYS A 66 13.83 3.68 9.69
C LYS A 66 14.20 4.21 8.31
N ILE A 67 14.93 5.32 8.30
CA ILE A 67 15.55 5.86 7.10
C ILE A 67 17.05 5.88 7.30
N LEU A 68 17.77 5.19 6.42
CA LEU A 68 19.22 5.27 6.29
C LEU A 68 19.57 6.28 5.20
N ASP A 69 20.42 7.26 5.48
CA ASP A 69 20.96 8.18 4.47
C ASP A 69 22.14 7.55 3.68
N ARG A 70 22.62 8.27 2.67
CA ARG A 70 23.75 7.86 1.83
C ARG A 70 25.09 7.78 2.58
N GLN A 71 25.19 8.40 3.74
CA GLN A 71 26.34 8.33 4.65
C GLN A 71 26.21 7.17 5.65
N ASP A 72 25.21 6.30 5.48
CA ASP A 72 24.93 5.14 6.31
C ASP A 72 24.45 5.50 7.74
N ASN A 73 23.91 6.71 7.95
CA ASN A 73 23.33 7.14 9.23
C ASN A 73 21.82 6.89 9.26
N ILE A 74 21.31 6.49 10.42
CA ILE A 74 19.87 6.48 10.67
C ILE A 74 19.42 7.92 10.94
N VAL A 75 18.68 8.50 10.00
CA VAL A 75 18.18 9.88 10.08
C VAL A 75 16.72 9.97 10.52
N TYR A 76 16.04 8.82 10.59
CA TYR A 76 14.67 8.67 11.05
C TYR A 76 14.49 7.28 11.66
N ASP A 77 13.81 7.19 12.80
CA ASP A 77 13.51 5.94 13.52
C ASP A 77 12.25 6.16 14.35
N GLU A 78 11.10 5.79 13.82
CA GLU A 78 9.81 5.96 14.50
C GLU A 78 8.87 4.78 14.29
N ILE A 79 8.11 4.46 15.35
CA ILE A 79 6.95 3.58 15.28
C ILE A 79 5.78 4.37 14.69
N ILE A 80 5.36 3.99 13.48
CA ILE A 80 4.27 4.67 12.78
C ILE A 80 2.92 4.28 13.41
N LYS A 81 2.14 5.29 13.81
CA LYS A 81 0.80 5.12 14.40
C LYS A 81 -0.26 4.97 13.31
N SER A 82 -1.22 4.10 13.54
CA SER A 82 -2.38 3.84 12.67
C SER A 82 -3.58 3.48 13.56
N ASN A 83 -4.79 3.81 13.12
CA ASN A 83 -6.00 3.38 13.84
C ASN A 83 -6.31 1.89 13.59
N LEU A 84 -5.71 1.30 12.56
CA LEU A 84 -5.79 -0.12 12.29
C LEU A 84 -4.75 -0.87 13.12
N GLN A 85 -5.14 -2.01 13.69
CA GLN A 85 -4.25 -2.92 14.42
C GLN A 85 -3.66 -3.97 13.46
N THR A 86 -2.89 -3.50 12.47
CA THR A 86 -2.24 -4.34 11.45
C THR A 86 -0.80 -3.90 11.12
N GLU A 87 0.00 -4.73 10.47
CA GLU A 87 1.34 -4.40 9.99
C GLU A 87 1.37 -3.23 8.98
N LEU A 88 2.57 -2.68 8.79
CA LEU A 88 2.87 -1.73 7.72
C LEU A 88 3.53 -2.47 6.56
N GLU A 89 2.89 -2.44 5.40
CA GLU A 89 3.38 -3.12 4.18
C GLU A 89 3.83 -2.10 3.13
N PRO A 90 5.03 -2.23 2.54
CA PRO A 90 5.50 -1.32 1.51
C PRO A 90 4.66 -1.41 0.23
N LEU A 91 4.27 -0.26 -0.32
CA LEU A 91 3.63 -0.17 -1.64
C LEU A 91 4.61 0.28 -2.72
N GLY A 92 5.54 1.18 -2.39
CA GLY A 92 6.59 1.63 -3.31
C GLY A 92 6.87 3.12 -3.24
N TRP A 93 7.53 3.64 -4.28
CA TRP A 93 7.97 5.04 -4.35
C TRP A 93 7.22 5.85 -5.41
N ASN A 94 6.94 7.10 -5.07
CA ASN A 94 6.53 8.14 -5.99
C ASN A 94 7.44 9.37 -5.79
N ASN A 95 8.49 9.48 -6.60
CA ASN A 95 9.58 10.44 -6.41
C ASN A 95 10.19 10.30 -5.00
N SER A 96 10.32 11.39 -4.25
CA SER A 96 10.79 11.41 -2.86
C SER A 96 9.73 10.98 -1.82
N LYS A 97 8.55 10.53 -2.27
CA LYS A 97 7.51 10.02 -1.37
C LYS A 97 7.50 8.50 -1.36
N PHE A 98 7.66 7.92 -0.17
CA PHE A 98 7.46 6.51 0.07
C PHE A 98 6.03 6.23 0.50
N TRP A 99 5.42 5.19 -0.09
CA TRP A 99 4.07 4.74 0.20
C TRP A 99 4.09 3.37 0.86
N ALA A 100 3.25 3.21 1.86
CA ALA A 100 2.96 1.94 2.51
C ALA A 100 1.50 1.86 2.93
N THR A 101 1.03 0.69 3.34
CA THR A 101 -0.37 0.45 3.69
C THR A 101 -0.48 -0.32 5.00
N PHE A 102 -1.52 0.01 5.75
CA PHE A 102 -2.02 -0.78 6.87
C PHE A 102 -3.24 -1.55 6.38
N ASN A 103 -3.17 -2.88 6.32
CA ASN A 103 -4.25 -3.72 5.80
C ASN A 103 -4.97 -4.49 6.92
N TYR A 104 -6.23 -4.17 7.21
CA TYR A 104 -7.05 -5.01 8.08
C TYR A 104 -7.87 -6.00 7.24
N ALA A 105 -7.85 -7.29 7.59
CA ALA A 105 -8.61 -8.31 6.87
C ALA A 105 -10.11 -7.98 6.86
N GLY A 106 -10.63 -7.59 5.69
CA GLY A 106 -12.05 -7.20 5.52
C GLY A 106 -12.38 -5.76 5.91
N GLY A 107 -11.38 -4.91 6.17
CA GLY A 107 -11.53 -3.48 6.44
C GLY A 107 -11.03 -2.60 5.29
N ARG A 108 -11.21 -1.29 5.43
CA ARG A 108 -10.61 -0.30 4.52
C ARG A 108 -9.17 -0.06 4.98
N PRO A 109 -8.18 -0.12 4.08
CA PRO A 109 -6.79 0.12 4.46
C PRO A 109 -6.55 1.58 4.83
N GLU A 110 -5.49 1.85 5.59
CA GLU A 110 -4.91 3.19 5.72
C GLU A 110 -3.62 3.27 4.91
N PHE A 111 -3.32 4.43 4.32
CA PHE A 111 -2.11 4.63 3.54
C PHE A 111 -1.14 5.55 4.28
N LEU A 112 0.08 5.08 4.47
CA LEU A 112 1.21 5.93 4.88
C LEU A 112 1.80 6.60 3.64
N VAL A 113 1.96 7.92 3.69
CA VAL A 113 2.74 8.69 2.71
C VAL A 113 3.83 9.45 3.46
N LEU A 114 5.09 9.05 3.24
CA LEU A 114 6.27 9.63 3.87
C LEU A 114 7.07 10.43 2.84
N ASP A 115 7.25 11.73 3.09
CA ASP A 115 8.15 12.62 2.34
C ASP A 115 9.56 12.51 2.93
N THR A 116 10.49 11.89 2.20
CA THR A 116 11.85 11.63 2.71
C THR A 116 12.75 12.85 2.66
N GLU A 117 12.41 13.90 1.92
CA GLU A 117 13.16 15.17 1.95
C GLU A 117 12.86 15.95 3.22
N LYS A 118 11.60 15.90 3.68
CA LYS A 118 11.15 16.61 4.89
C LYS A 118 11.16 15.76 6.14
N LEU A 119 11.31 14.44 5.99
CA LEU A 119 11.19 13.45 7.06
C LEU A 119 9.83 13.57 7.79
N GLN A 120 8.77 13.77 7.02
CA GLN A 120 7.41 13.94 7.52
C GLN A 120 6.48 12.93 6.85
N TYR A 121 5.55 12.38 7.64
CA TYR A 121 4.55 11.47 7.11
C TYR A 121 3.13 11.92 7.43
N GLU A 122 2.20 11.41 6.62
CA GLU A 122 0.77 11.41 6.89
C GLU A 122 0.24 9.98 6.78
N VAL A 123 -0.75 9.66 7.62
CA VAL A 123 -1.54 8.43 7.50
C VAL A 123 -2.94 8.84 7.05
N ILE A 124 -3.35 8.28 5.91
CA ILE A 124 -4.58 8.66 5.21
C ILE A 124 -5.59 7.52 5.33
N GLU A 125 -6.73 7.82 5.94
CA GLU A 125 -7.85 6.89 6.00
C GLU A 125 -8.51 6.73 4.63
N ASN A 126 -8.66 5.49 4.18
CA ASN A 126 -9.43 5.20 2.97
C ASN A 126 -10.93 5.10 3.28
N ASN A 127 -11.73 5.97 2.68
CA ASN A 127 -13.19 5.92 2.80
C ASN A 127 -13.88 5.24 1.61
N ALA A 128 -13.13 4.69 0.65
CA ALA A 128 -13.70 3.96 -0.46
C ALA A 128 -14.23 2.59 0.00
N ASP A 129 -15.45 2.28 -0.42
CA ASP A 129 -16.15 1.06 -0.05
C ASP A 129 -15.95 -0.01 -1.11
N TYR A 130 -14.89 -0.80 -0.98
CA TYR A 130 -14.55 -1.85 -1.93
C TYR A 130 -14.01 -3.10 -1.25
N PHE A 131 -14.24 -4.22 -1.92
CA PHE A 131 -13.49 -5.46 -1.66
C PHE A 131 -12.30 -5.61 -2.62
N LYS A 132 -12.44 -5.15 -3.87
CA LYS A 132 -11.39 -5.21 -4.90
C LYS A 132 -11.14 -3.84 -5.49
N SER A 133 -9.88 -3.45 -5.52
CA SER A 133 -9.43 -2.16 -6.04
C SER A 133 -8.02 -2.24 -6.60
N GLU A 134 -7.61 -1.14 -7.21
CA GLU A 134 -6.22 -0.88 -7.59
C GLU A 134 -5.88 0.59 -7.25
N LEU A 135 -4.85 0.80 -6.43
CA LEU A 135 -4.30 2.11 -6.10
C LEU A 135 -3.26 2.54 -7.13
N ASN A 136 -3.31 3.80 -7.55
CA ASN A 136 -2.24 4.48 -8.25
C ASN A 136 -1.51 5.44 -7.29
N ILE A 137 -0.35 5.02 -6.78
CA ILE A 137 0.45 5.80 -5.81
C ILE A 137 0.98 7.13 -6.37
N ARG A 138 0.99 7.30 -7.70
CA ARG A 138 1.45 8.54 -8.31
C ARG A 138 0.45 9.67 -8.17
N THR A 139 -0.83 9.33 -8.23
CA THR A 139 -1.94 10.29 -8.28
C THR A 139 -2.86 10.20 -7.06
N GLY A 140 -2.71 9.16 -6.23
CA GLY A 140 -3.57 8.89 -5.08
C GLY A 140 -4.98 8.42 -5.46
N TRP A 141 -5.20 8.04 -6.72
CA TRP A 141 -6.50 7.53 -7.17
C TRP A 141 -6.59 6.01 -7.00
N ILE A 142 -7.70 5.59 -6.43
CA ILE A 142 -8.12 4.21 -6.32
C ILE A 142 -9.20 3.97 -7.37
N CYS A 143 -8.99 2.97 -8.21
CA CYS A 143 -10.01 2.44 -9.11
C CYS A 143 -10.65 1.22 -8.45
N TYR A 144 -11.96 1.24 -8.22
CA TYR A 144 -12.63 0.16 -7.50
C TYR A 144 -14.06 -0.07 -7.97
N SER A 145 -14.54 -1.30 -7.76
CA SER A 145 -15.92 -1.69 -8.04
C SER A 145 -16.71 -1.85 -6.76
N ASP A 146 -17.98 -1.46 -6.76
CA ASP A 146 -18.94 -1.75 -5.68
C ASP A 146 -19.53 -3.18 -5.76
N PHE A 147 -18.86 -4.09 -6.49
CA PHE A 147 -19.27 -5.49 -6.58
C PHE A 147 -19.31 -6.11 -5.16
N PRO A 148 -20.45 -6.70 -4.74
CA PRO A 148 -20.58 -7.21 -3.38
C PRO A 148 -19.61 -8.37 -3.09
N GLN A 149 -19.23 -8.52 -1.83
CA GLN A 149 -18.53 -9.72 -1.36
C GLN A 149 -19.55 -10.81 -1.00
N PHE A 150 -19.35 -12.02 -1.53
CA PHE A 150 -20.18 -13.19 -1.25
C PHE A 150 -19.42 -14.19 -0.39
N ARG A 151 -20.11 -14.85 0.55
CA ARG A 151 -19.53 -15.88 1.43
C ARG A 151 -19.86 -17.30 0.97
N ASP A 152 -20.98 -17.49 0.31
CA ASP A 152 -21.44 -18.75 -0.26
C ASP A 152 -21.72 -18.61 -1.75
N ILE A 153 -21.73 -19.75 -2.44
CA ILE A 153 -21.85 -19.82 -3.90
C ILE A 153 -23.29 -19.54 -4.37
N ASP A 154 -24.29 -19.81 -3.55
CA ASP A 154 -25.70 -19.63 -3.93
C ASP A 154 -26.04 -18.15 -4.03
N ALA A 155 -25.66 -17.35 -3.02
CA ALA A 155 -25.82 -15.89 -3.06
C ALA A 155 -25.04 -15.23 -4.23
N TYR A 156 -23.89 -15.79 -4.59
CA TYR A 156 -23.14 -15.35 -5.77
C TYR A 156 -23.89 -15.65 -7.07
N ASN A 157 -24.43 -16.87 -7.21
CA ASN A 157 -25.21 -17.26 -8.39
C ASN A 157 -26.50 -16.43 -8.51
N ASP A 158 -27.23 -16.24 -7.41
CA ASP A 158 -28.41 -15.37 -7.35
C ASP A 158 -28.09 -13.94 -7.80
N PHE A 159 -26.92 -13.44 -7.42
CA PHE A 159 -26.48 -12.12 -7.87
C PHE A 159 -26.19 -12.09 -9.38
N LEU A 160 -25.52 -13.11 -9.92
CA LEU A 160 -25.23 -13.20 -11.36
C LEU A 160 -26.50 -13.26 -12.22
N GLU A 161 -27.56 -13.88 -11.70
CA GLU A 161 -28.87 -13.95 -12.36
C GLU A 161 -29.73 -12.69 -12.12
N SER A 162 -29.32 -11.84 -11.18
CA SER A 162 -30.01 -10.58 -10.90
C SER A 162 -29.77 -9.53 -11.98
N THR A 163 -30.58 -8.47 -11.98
CA THR A 163 -30.37 -7.28 -12.81
C THR A 163 -29.71 -6.13 -12.03
N LYS A 164 -29.07 -6.43 -10.90
CA LYS A 164 -28.44 -5.41 -10.06
C LYS A 164 -27.29 -4.73 -10.81
N GLU A 165 -27.26 -3.40 -10.73
CA GLU A 165 -26.14 -2.62 -11.25
C GLU A 165 -24.91 -2.80 -10.37
N VAL A 166 -23.76 -2.91 -11.03
CA VAL A 166 -22.43 -2.81 -10.44
C VAL A 166 -21.76 -1.60 -11.08
N ASN A 167 -21.20 -0.73 -10.28
CA ASN A 167 -20.55 0.50 -10.72
C ASN A 167 -19.05 0.43 -10.48
N LEU A 168 -18.32 1.06 -11.39
CA LEU A 168 -16.90 1.31 -11.29
C LEU A 168 -16.69 2.78 -10.89
N PHE A 169 -15.85 3.01 -9.90
CA PHE A 169 -15.54 4.34 -9.37
C PHE A 169 -14.05 4.62 -9.40
N LEU A 170 -13.73 5.91 -9.49
CA LEU A 170 -12.45 6.48 -9.08
C LEU A 170 -12.65 7.22 -7.77
N TYR A 171 -11.76 7.00 -6.80
CA TYR A 171 -11.74 7.71 -5.53
C TYR A 171 -10.33 8.23 -5.24
N ASN A 172 -10.20 9.50 -4.90
CA ASN A 172 -8.91 10.09 -4.56
C ASN A 172 -8.75 10.15 -3.04
N VAL A 173 -7.67 9.55 -2.51
CA VAL A 173 -7.45 9.43 -1.07
C VAL A 173 -7.16 10.77 -0.37
N PHE A 174 -6.59 11.74 -1.09
CA PHE A 174 -6.27 13.05 -0.52
C PHE A 174 -7.47 13.99 -0.46
N THR A 175 -8.34 13.93 -1.48
CA THR A 175 -9.44 14.89 -1.66
C THR A 175 -10.81 14.30 -1.35
N ASN A 176 -10.90 13.00 -1.10
CA ASN A 176 -12.13 12.22 -0.98
C ASN A 176 -13.06 12.33 -2.22
N LYS A 177 -12.56 12.84 -3.35
CA LYS A 177 -13.34 13.01 -4.58
C LYS A 177 -13.68 11.63 -5.14
N LYS A 178 -14.97 11.37 -5.36
CA LYS A 178 -15.50 10.13 -5.94
C LYS A 178 -16.16 10.40 -7.30
N ILE A 179 -15.81 9.61 -8.31
CA ILE A 179 -16.32 9.74 -9.68
C ILE A 179 -16.81 8.38 -10.14
N LYS A 180 -18.07 8.28 -10.61
CA LYS A 180 -18.56 7.08 -11.29
C LYS A 180 -18.07 7.08 -12.73
N ILE A 181 -17.46 5.97 -13.18
CA ILE A 181 -16.86 5.88 -14.51
C ILE A 181 -17.53 4.86 -15.44
N ALA A 182 -18.14 3.81 -14.89
CA ALA A 182 -18.88 2.82 -15.67
C ALA A 182 -19.93 2.11 -14.81
N THR A 183 -20.88 1.45 -15.50
CA THR A 183 -21.87 0.56 -14.90
C THR A 183 -21.94 -0.72 -15.72
N SER A 184 -22.10 -1.86 -15.05
CA SER A 184 -22.37 -3.18 -15.62
C SER A 184 -23.58 -3.78 -14.89
N ILE A 185 -24.16 -4.84 -15.45
CA ILE A 185 -25.25 -5.59 -14.80
C ILE A 185 -24.67 -6.89 -14.27
N ALA A 186 -24.82 -7.10 -12.96
CA ALA A 186 -24.46 -8.33 -12.24
C ALA A 186 -23.04 -8.85 -12.52
N LYS A 187 -22.11 -7.96 -12.91
CA LYS A 187 -20.79 -8.34 -13.40
C LYS A 187 -19.70 -7.50 -12.76
N THR A 188 -18.70 -8.16 -12.21
CA THR A 188 -17.54 -7.50 -11.60
C THR A 188 -16.70 -6.77 -12.64
N PHE A 189 -16.07 -5.68 -12.22
CA PHE A 189 -14.98 -5.05 -12.95
C PHE A 189 -13.63 -5.59 -12.45
N GLY A 190 -12.66 -5.68 -13.35
CA GLY A 190 -11.26 -5.95 -13.02
C GLY A 190 -10.44 -4.66 -13.09
N PRO A 191 -10.54 -3.75 -12.10
CA PRO A 191 -9.81 -2.49 -12.13
C PRO A 191 -8.31 -2.76 -12.21
N LYS A 192 -7.63 -2.12 -13.15
CA LYS A 192 -6.16 -2.08 -13.26
C LYS A 192 -5.74 -0.74 -13.84
N TRP A 193 -4.59 -0.22 -13.44
CA TRP A 193 -3.96 0.91 -14.13
C TRP A 193 -3.10 0.40 -15.28
N ILE A 194 -3.23 1.01 -16.46
CA ILE A 194 -2.34 0.77 -17.63
C ILE A 194 -1.15 1.73 -17.54
N ASP A 195 -1.43 2.98 -17.20
CA ASP A 195 -0.45 4.02 -16.95
C ASP A 195 -0.97 4.96 -15.85
N ASP A 196 -0.17 5.98 -15.53
CA ASP A 196 -0.44 6.94 -14.46
C ASP A 196 -1.80 7.66 -14.60
N TYR A 197 -2.35 7.71 -15.82
CA TYR A 197 -3.56 8.45 -16.16
C TYR A 197 -4.61 7.61 -16.89
N THR A 198 -4.43 6.30 -16.98
CA THR A 198 -5.30 5.42 -17.76
C THR A 198 -5.52 4.14 -17.01
N SER A 199 -6.78 3.79 -16.75
CA SER A 199 -7.14 2.47 -16.23
C SER A 199 -7.58 1.56 -17.37
N SER A 200 -7.51 0.24 -17.18
CA SER A 200 -7.89 -0.78 -18.17
C SER A 200 -9.33 -0.65 -18.67
N ILE A 201 -10.17 0.07 -17.91
CA ILE A 201 -11.59 0.26 -18.19
C ILE A 201 -11.93 1.76 -18.37
N ALA A 202 -11.13 2.70 -17.84
CA ALA A 202 -11.31 4.14 -18.03
C ALA A 202 -10.40 4.69 -19.13
N THR A 203 -11.00 5.30 -20.16
CA THR A 203 -10.24 5.95 -21.23
C THR A 203 -9.70 7.32 -20.78
N ARG A 204 -8.60 7.78 -21.40
CA ARG A 204 -7.98 9.12 -21.21
C ARG A 204 -8.98 10.29 -21.25
N LYS A 205 -10.17 10.09 -21.86
CA LYS A 205 -11.24 11.10 -21.94
C LYS A 205 -11.78 11.48 -20.55
N ILE A 206 -12.02 10.50 -19.68
CA ILE A 206 -12.56 10.73 -18.33
C ILE A 206 -11.53 11.51 -17.50
N MET A 207 -10.26 11.11 -17.53
CA MET A 207 -9.23 11.74 -16.72
C MET A 207 -8.96 13.20 -17.17
N LYS A 208 -9.01 13.48 -18.48
CA LYS A 208 -8.96 14.86 -19.01
C LYS A 208 -10.18 15.70 -18.62
N GLU A 209 -11.38 15.13 -18.67
CA GLU A 209 -12.63 15.81 -18.34
C GLU A 209 -12.71 16.19 -16.85
N TYR A 210 -12.09 15.39 -15.98
CA TYR A 210 -12.07 15.64 -14.54
C TYR A 210 -10.79 16.30 -14.03
N HIS A 211 -9.92 16.78 -14.93
CA HIS A 211 -8.63 17.41 -14.63
C HIS A 211 -7.78 16.57 -13.68
N ILE A 212 -7.78 15.25 -13.88
CA ILE A 212 -6.92 14.34 -13.14
C ILE A 212 -5.54 14.42 -13.80
N THR A 213 -4.70 15.31 -13.27
CA THR A 213 -3.30 15.54 -13.65
C THR A 213 -2.32 14.79 -12.78
#